data_AF-A0A402BL28-F1
#
_entry.id   AF-A0A402BL28-F1
#
_cell.length_a   1.000
_cell.length_b   1.000
_cell.length_c   1.000
_cell.angle_alpha   90.00
_cell.angle_beta   90.00
_cell.angle_gamma   90.00
#
_symmetry.space_group_name_H-M   'P 1'
#
loop_
_entity.id
_entity.type
_entity.pdbx_description
1 polymer ?
#
loop_
_entity_poly.entity_id
_entity_poly.type
_entity_poly.pdbx_seq_one_letter_code
_entity_poly.pdbx_strand_id
1 'polypeptide(L)'
;MNDSTLNTSLVPLDVDFDDEIDAVVKPTLQPNPQLMYMTGNLTTTTFETAVGWHVPADVNPTLDELLASRGTKRYTVQHKTGEVRQKPYWNLNWNGAVCSLIPVAYGIKSTWEMGRKIDDRVGIAYGVGIATERDGTVQISKKTGLPKKKPQLQMRVFIHELLDKENGFNEWFQVSLSNYLVDDMLAALNEQFRVLDAYNAAIRAQVAADPKKWEEKKPPRAPYWGFSIPMVPGTPKPVGPKDGDQSTIFPMVAKIPELPLNVPATIAYLNAHRTPEHIREVLREGLLDETLIWSVQRSQEIVEERPEVTVTEEHESIDGTAVELPQLPSGDDPLVNATQMAWIRDTYCSGSQDTIKAICQHFRVADLVQLRVSQYTLLYNQLTQK
;
A
#
# COMPACT_ATOMS: atom_id res chain seq x y z
N MET A 1 63.40 13.80 -26.16
CA MET A 1 62.34 14.81 -26.22
C MET A 1 61.31 14.35 -27.23
N ASN A 2 60.15 13.92 -26.73
CA ASN A 2 58.83 14.14 -27.32
C ASN A 2 57.83 13.64 -26.29
N ASP A 3 57.21 14.59 -25.59
CA ASP A 3 56.15 14.41 -24.61
C ASP A 3 54.96 13.69 -25.24
N SER A 4 54.59 12.53 -24.69
CA SER A 4 53.24 11.99 -24.86
C SER A 4 52.39 12.53 -23.71
N THR A 5 51.79 13.70 -23.92
CA THR A 5 50.76 14.21 -23.02
C THR A 5 49.55 13.27 -23.10
N LEU A 6 49.34 12.50 -22.02
CA LEU A 6 48.11 11.75 -21.82
C LEU A 6 46.97 12.76 -21.73
N ASN A 7 46.13 12.78 -22.76
CA ASN A 7 44.97 13.64 -22.83
C ASN A 7 43.96 13.16 -21.78
N THR A 8 43.91 13.83 -20.63
CA THR A 8 43.04 13.52 -19.49
C THR A 8 41.66 14.17 -19.60
N SER A 9 41.38 14.89 -20.68
CA SER A 9 40.04 15.44 -20.91
C SER A 9 39.13 14.36 -21.47
N LEU A 10 38.03 14.08 -20.75
CA LEU A 10 36.91 13.34 -21.29
C LEU A 10 36.42 14.06 -22.55
N VAL A 11 36.41 13.34 -23.67
CA VAL A 11 35.80 13.84 -24.91
C VAL A 11 34.29 13.84 -24.68
N PRO A 12 33.60 14.99 -24.85
CA PRO A 12 32.15 15.02 -24.79
C PRO A 12 31.58 14.04 -25.82
N LEU A 13 30.56 13.28 -25.44
CA LEU A 13 29.82 12.49 -26.41
C LEU A 13 29.11 13.48 -27.34
N ASP A 14 29.49 13.45 -28.62
CA ASP A 14 28.88 14.25 -29.67
C ASP A 14 27.53 13.61 -30.00
N VAL A 15 26.50 14.03 -29.28
CA VAL A 15 25.14 13.59 -29.48
C VAL A 15 24.24 14.82 -29.58
N ASP A 16 23.84 15.13 -30.81
CA ASP A 16 22.76 16.05 -31.15
C ASP A 16 21.42 15.45 -30.68
N PHE A 17 21.23 15.37 -29.36
CA PHE A 17 19.90 15.26 -28.78
C PHE A 17 19.42 16.69 -28.57
N ASP A 18 18.44 17.10 -29.38
CA ASP A 18 17.63 18.29 -29.11
C ASP A 18 17.26 18.36 -27.62
N ASP A 19 17.24 19.56 -27.04
CA ASP A 19 17.18 20.00 -25.63
C ASP A 19 16.22 19.29 -24.61
N GLU A 20 15.81 18.03 -24.81
CA GLU A 20 14.85 17.29 -23.99
C GLU A 20 15.36 15.99 -23.35
N ILE A 21 16.62 15.56 -23.56
CA ILE A 21 17.11 14.26 -23.05
C ILE A 21 18.35 14.39 -22.15
N ASP A 22 18.26 15.22 -21.12
CA ASP A 22 19.19 15.15 -19.96
C ASP A 22 18.70 14.18 -18.87
N ALA A 23 17.55 13.53 -19.05
CA ALA A 23 17.03 12.57 -18.09
C ALA A 23 17.65 11.19 -18.30
N VAL A 24 18.87 10.97 -17.78
CA VAL A 24 19.32 9.62 -17.47
C VAL A 24 18.33 9.02 -16.46
N VAL A 25 17.38 8.21 -16.94
CA VAL A 25 16.36 7.57 -16.12
C VAL A 25 17.02 6.50 -15.26
N LYS A 26 17.16 6.78 -13.96
CA LYS A 26 17.60 5.78 -12.98
C LYS A 26 16.49 4.73 -12.81
N PRO A 27 16.83 3.42 -12.78
CA PRO A 27 15.83 2.37 -12.64
C PRO A 27 15.12 2.48 -11.27
N THR A 28 13.79 2.49 -11.29
CA THR A 28 12.97 2.35 -10.08
C THR A 28 13.05 0.91 -9.59
N LEU A 29 13.74 0.68 -8.47
CA LEU A 29 13.97 -0.67 -7.94
C LEU A 29 12.70 -1.33 -7.38
N GLN A 30 11.69 -0.53 -7.03
CA GLN A 30 10.36 -0.99 -6.61
C GLN A 30 9.29 0.00 -7.11
N PRO A 31 8.36 -0.41 -7.98
CA PRO A 31 7.38 0.52 -8.56
C PRO A 31 6.40 1.10 -7.54
N ASN A 32 6.23 0.46 -6.37
CA ASN A 32 5.42 1.00 -5.28
C ASN A 32 6.27 1.05 -4.00
N PRO A 33 6.62 2.25 -3.51
CA PRO A 33 7.48 2.38 -2.35
C PRO A 33 6.81 1.84 -1.08
N GLN A 34 7.62 1.28 -0.19
CA GLN A 34 7.15 0.81 1.10
C GLN A 34 7.08 1.95 2.10
N LEU A 35 5.97 2.01 2.83
CA LEU A 35 5.79 2.92 3.95
C LEU A 35 5.86 2.13 5.25
N MET A 36 6.90 2.41 6.03
CA MET A 36 7.23 1.69 7.26
C MET A 36 6.92 2.54 8.49
N TYR A 37 6.29 1.94 9.49
CA TYR A 37 6.13 2.58 10.79
C TYR A 37 7.20 2.08 11.76
N MET A 38 8.10 2.97 12.18
CA MET A 38 9.14 2.66 13.16
C MET A 38 8.65 3.01 14.57
N THR A 39 8.78 2.06 15.49
CA THR A 39 8.16 2.15 16.83
C THR A 39 9.07 2.75 17.90
N GLY A 40 10.30 3.14 17.55
CA GLY A 40 11.31 3.63 18.47
C GLY A 40 12.27 2.60 19.05
N ASN A 41 12.25 1.36 18.58
CA ASN A 41 13.20 0.32 19.03
C ASN A 41 14.52 0.32 18.24
N LEU A 42 14.55 1.06 17.12
CA LEU A 42 15.69 1.18 16.23
C LEU A 42 16.47 2.45 16.53
N THR A 43 17.78 2.31 16.63
CA THR A 43 18.72 3.42 16.83
C THR A 43 19.16 3.95 15.49
N THR A 44 19.31 5.26 15.38
CA THR A 44 19.91 5.90 14.21
C THR A 44 21.42 6.10 14.41
N THR A 45 22.15 6.33 13.32
CA THR A 45 23.57 6.72 13.38
C THR A 45 23.80 8.09 14.03
N THR A 46 22.75 8.90 14.18
CA THR A 46 22.76 10.19 14.87
C THR A 46 22.38 10.06 16.36
N PHE A 47 22.28 8.84 16.88
CA PHE A 47 21.85 8.53 18.25
C PHE A 47 20.42 9.02 18.59
N GLU A 48 19.62 9.31 17.56
CA GLU A 48 18.20 9.60 17.67
C GLU A 48 17.39 8.30 17.61
N THR A 49 16.18 8.33 18.18
CA THR A 49 15.23 7.22 18.14
C THR A 49 14.37 7.32 16.89
N ALA A 50 14.35 6.28 16.05
CA ALA A 50 13.53 6.28 14.83
C ALA A 50 12.06 5.98 15.17
N VAL A 51 11.22 7.03 15.15
CA VAL A 51 9.79 6.96 15.49
C VAL A 51 8.94 7.58 14.39
N GLY A 52 7.85 6.92 14.03
CA GLY A 52 6.86 7.42 13.07
C GLY A 52 6.96 6.77 11.68
N TRP A 53 6.40 7.45 10.69
CA TRP A 53 6.36 7.00 9.30
C TRP A 53 7.67 7.27 8.57
N HIS A 54 8.15 6.25 7.87
CA HIS A 54 9.41 6.27 7.14
C HIS A 54 9.26 5.65 5.77
N VAL A 55 10.03 6.17 4.83
CA VAL A 55 10.21 5.57 3.51
C VAL A 55 11.71 5.31 3.28
N PRO A 56 12.09 4.16 2.70
CA PRO A 56 13.48 3.90 2.33
C PRO A 56 14.01 5.00 1.41
N ALA A 57 15.20 5.52 1.70
CA ALA A 57 15.90 6.43 0.80
C ALA A 57 16.69 5.66 -0.25
N ASP A 58 17.03 6.32 -1.35
CA ASP A 58 17.83 5.79 -2.47
C ASP A 58 17.16 4.64 -3.24
N VAL A 59 15.84 4.46 -3.09
CA VAL A 59 15.05 3.43 -3.79
C VAL A 59 14.25 4.01 -4.96
N ASN A 60 13.64 5.18 -4.75
CA ASN A 60 12.85 5.89 -5.76
C ASN A 60 13.40 7.32 -5.89
N PRO A 61 14.14 7.63 -6.98
CA PRO A 61 14.80 8.93 -7.16
C PRO A 61 13.83 10.12 -7.12
N THR A 62 12.64 9.98 -7.70
CA THR A 62 11.61 11.02 -7.72
C THR A 62 11.11 11.32 -6.31
N LEU A 63 10.87 10.27 -5.52
CA LEU A 63 10.48 10.43 -4.12
C LEU A 63 11.61 11.05 -3.29
N ASP A 64 12.86 10.63 -3.49
CA ASP A 64 14.02 11.17 -2.79
C ASP A 64 14.21 12.66 -3.07
N GLU A 65 14.11 13.08 -4.34
CA GLU A 65 14.20 14.48 -4.74
C GLU A 65 13.07 15.32 -4.13
N LEU A 66 11.82 14.81 -4.17
CA LEU A 66 10.69 15.48 -3.56
C LEU A 66 10.88 15.67 -2.05
N LEU A 67 11.28 14.63 -1.33
CA LEU A 67 11.48 14.68 0.12
C LEU A 67 12.66 15.57 0.50
N ALA A 68 13.74 15.53 -0.28
CA ALA A 68 14.88 16.42 -0.13
C ALA A 68 14.48 17.89 -0.32
N SER A 69 13.73 18.21 -1.38
CA SER A 69 13.27 19.58 -1.68
C SER A 69 12.37 20.16 -0.58
N ARG A 70 11.66 19.29 0.15
CA ARG A 70 10.78 19.63 1.28
C ARG A 70 11.51 19.69 2.62
N GLY A 71 12.83 19.47 2.64
CA GLY A 71 13.63 19.46 3.86
C GLY A 71 13.25 18.34 4.83
N THR A 72 12.70 17.23 4.32
CA THR A 72 12.43 16.05 5.15
C THR A 72 13.73 15.50 5.70
N LYS A 73 13.73 15.05 6.96
CA LYS A 73 14.95 14.54 7.58
C LYS A 73 15.29 13.17 7.02
N ARG A 74 16.52 13.03 6.51
CA ARG A 74 17.15 11.76 6.19
C ARG A 74 18.08 11.32 7.33
N TYR A 75 18.02 10.06 7.73
CA TYR A 75 19.03 9.44 8.59
C TYR A 75 19.19 7.96 8.31
N THR A 76 20.28 7.39 8.83
CA THR A 76 20.58 5.97 8.70
C THR A 76 20.13 5.23 9.95
N VAL A 77 19.28 4.23 9.76
CA VAL A 77 18.74 3.38 10.82
C VAL A 77 19.60 2.13 10.94
N GLN A 78 19.96 1.78 12.16
CA GLN A 78 20.67 0.54 12.49
C GLN A 78 19.64 -0.53 12.82
N HIS A 79 19.47 -1.48 11.91
CA HIS A 79 18.64 -2.65 12.13
C HIS A 79 19.40 -3.63 13.02
N LYS A 80 18.77 -4.06 14.12
CA LYS A 80 19.39 -4.93 15.15
C LYS A 80 19.27 -6.42 14.84
N THR A 81 18.81 -6.78 13.65
CA THR A 81 18.48 -8.16 13.26
C THR A 81 19.60 -8.81 12.44
N GLY A 82 20.48 -9.56 13.11
CA GLY A 82 21.59 -10.28 12.48
C GLY A 82 22.87 -9.43 12.40
N GLU A 83 23.52 -9.39 11.24
CA GLU A 83 24.56 -8.39 10.98
C GLU A 83 23.94 -6.99 11.04
N VAL A 84 24.62 -6.04 11.71
CA VAL A 84 24.12 -4.65 11.83
C VAL A 84 24.06 -4.03 10.44
N ARG A 85 22.87 -4.00 9.85
CA ARG A 85 22.61 -3.36 8.56
C ARG A 85 22.19 -1.92 8.78
N GLN A 86 22.91 -1.03 8.11
CA GLN A 86 22.64 0.39 8.10
C GLN A 86 21.86 0.73 6.83
N LYS A 87 20.62 1.17 6.97
CA LYS A 87 19.76 1.55 5.84
C LYS A 87 19.30 3.00 5.98
N PRO A 88 19.36 3.82 4.92
CA PRO A 88 18.91 5.20 4.97
C PRO A 88 17.39 5.29 4.80
N TYR A 89 16.76 6.19 5.55
CA TYR A 89 15.33 6.45 5.52
C TYR A 89 15.03 7.94 5.59
N TRP A 90 13.90 8.35 5.01
CA TRP A 90 13.28 9.63 5.25
C TRP A 90 12.25 9.51 6.36
N ASN A 91 12.27 10.43 7.34
CA ASN A 91 11.28 10.49 8.42
C ASN A 91 10.19 11.52 8.08
N LEU A 92 8.98 11.02 7.79
CA LEU A 92 7.84 11.82 7.38
C LEU A 92 7.15 12.54 8.56
N ASN A 93 7.46 12.16 9.79
CA ASN A 93 6.96 12.82 11.01
C ASN A 93 8.00 13.73 11.68
N TRP A 94 9.11 14.04 10.99
CA TRP A 94 10.15 14.91 11.51
C TRP A 94 9.62 16.30 11.90
N ASN A 95 10.15 16.89 12.98
CA ASN A 95 9.71 18.18 13.52
C ASN A 95 8.20 18.27 13.82
N GLY A 96 7.56 17.15 14.17
CA GLY A 96 6.13 17.13 14.47
C GLY A 96 5.24 17.23 13.22
N ALA A 97 5.81 17.03 12.03
CA ALA A 97 5.05 16.91 10.81
C ALA A 97 4.06 15.74 10.89
N VAL A 98 2.95 15.90 10.18
CA VAL A 98 1.90 14.89 10.07
C VAL A 98 2.16 14.09 8.79
N CYS A 99 1.86 12.80 8.83
CA CYS A 99 1.77 11.96 7.64
C CYS A 99 0.31 11.57 7.46
N SER A 100 -0.42 12.25 6.58
CA SER A 100 -1.85 12.01 6.40
C SER A 100 -2.08 10.94 5.33
N LEU A 101 -2.67 9.81 5.72
CA LEU A 101 -2.85 8.67 4.84
C LEU A 101 -4.22 8.70 4.15
N ILE A 102 -4.27 8.42 2.85
CA ILE A 102 -5.52 8.16 2.13
C ILE A 102 -5.56 6.67 1.80
N PRO A 103 -6.33 5.85 2.55
CA PRO A 103 -6.44 4.42 2.27
C PRO A 103 -7.12 4.15 0.93
N VAL A 104 -6.53 3.26 0.13
CA VAL A 104 -7.17 2.73 -1.08
C VAL A 104 -8.11 1.59 -0.67
N ALA A 105 -9.26 1.95 -0.11
CA ALA A 105 -10.22 0.98 0.39
C ALA A 105 -11.66 1.49 0.30
N TYR A 106 -12.61 0.57 0.16
CA TYR A 106 -14.05 0.88 0.22
C TYR A 106 -14.51 1.18 1.65
N GLY A 107 -13.77 0.67 2.65
CA GLY A 107 -14.07 0.84 4.06
C GLY A 107 -13.17 -0.03 4.92
N ILE A 108 -13.51 -0.08 6.20
CA ILE A 108 -12.90 -0.99 7.17
C ILE A 108 -14.01 -1.66 7.96
N LYS A 109 -13.86 -2.97 8.17
CA LYS A 109 -14.75 -3.78 9.00
C LYS A 109 -14.07 -4.10 10.32
N SER A 110 -14.82 -4.56 11.31
CA SER A 110 -14.23 -4.99 12.57
C SER A 110 -13.30 -6.19 12.35
N THR A 111 -12.31 -6.38 13.22
CA THR A 111 -11.42 -7.56 13.21
C THR A 111 -12.20 -8.86 13.27
N TRP A 112 -13.35 -8.86 13.95
CA TRP A 112 -14.25 -10.00 14.04
C TRP A 112 -14.94 -10.32 12.70
N GLU A 113 -15.42 -9.31 11.97
CA GLU A 113 -16.03 -9.49 10.64
C GLU A 113 -14.96 -10.00 9.66
N MET A 114 -13.83 -9.29 9.56
CA MET A 114 -12.72 -9.64 8.66
C MET A 114 -12.08 -10.99 9.00
N GLY A 115 -12.11 -11.40 10.27
CA GLY A 115 -11.61 -12.70 10.71
C GLY A 115 -12.53 -13.86 10.33
N ARG A 116 -13.84 -13.62 10.16
CA ARG A 116 -14.83 -14.65 9.81
C ARG A 116 -15.02 -14.82 8.32
N LYS A 117 -15.03 -13.71 7.58
CA LYS A 117 -15.27 -13.70 6.14
C LYS A 117 -14.18 -12.92 5.45
N ILE A 118 -13.60 -13.56 4.44
CA ILE A 118 -12.57 -12.92 3.63
C ILE A 118 -13.12 -11.78 2.77
N ASP A 119 -14.38 -11.87 2.34
CA ASP A 119 -15.05 -10.85 1.53
C ASP A 119 -15.29 -9.54 2.30
N ASP A 120 -15.21 -9.56 3.64
CA ASP A 120 -15.33 -8.37 4.48
C ASP A 120 -14.02 -7.53 4.49
N ARG A 121 -12.99 -7.98 3.77
CA ARG A 121 -11.68 -7.33 3.62
C ARG A 121 -11.69 -6.44 2.38
N VAL A 122 -12.27 -5.25 2.52
CA VAL A 122 -12.67 -4.39 1.40
C VAL A 122 -11.59 -3.35 1.00
N GLY A 123 -10.40 -3.83 0.64
CA GLY A 123 -9.22 -3.03 0.27
C GLY A 123 -8.10 -3.01 1.32
N ILE A 124 -8.29 -3.71 2.44
CA ILE A 124 -7.28 -3.92 3.48
C ILE A 124 -7.09 -5.42 3.64
N ALA A 125 -5.88 -5.91 3.42
CA ALA A 125 -5.55 -7.31 3.65
C ALA A 125 -5.35 -7.54 5.14
N TYR A 126 -6.04 -8.53 5.71
CA TYR A 126 -6.00 -8.83 7.15
C TYR A 126 -6.11 -10.33 7.40
N GLY A 127 -5.31 -10.84 8.33
CA GLY A 127 -5.43 -12.21 8.81
C GLY A 127 -4.56 -12.48 10.02
N VAL A 128 -4.67 -13.71 10.53
CA VAL A 128 -3.85 -14.20 11.64
C VAL A 128 -2.96 -15.30 11.11
N GLY A 129 -1.74 -14.94 10.72
CA GLY A 129 -0.74 -15.85 10.18
C GLY A 129 0.13 -16.49 11.26
N ILE A 130 0.95 -17.46 10.85
CA ILE A 130 1.99 -18.03 11.69
C ILE A 130 3.15 -17.04 11.83
N ALA A 131 3.65 -16.88 13.05
CA ALA A 131 4.88 -16.17 13.32
C ALA A 131 6.06 -17.02 12.89
N THR A 132 6.72 -16.63 11.81
CA THR A 132 8.01 -17.16 11.37
C THR A 132 9.14 -16.23 11.80
N GLU A 133 10.31 -16.81 12.07
CA GLU A 133 11.59 -16.15 12.15
C GLU A 133 12.12 -15.83 10.73
N ARG A 134 13.23 -15.10 10.66
CA ARG A 134 13.85 -14.64 9.40
C ARG A 134 14.28 -15.77 8.46
N ASP A 135 14.69 -16.91 9.00
CA ASP A 135 15.08 -18.10 8.24
C ASP A 135 13.87 -18.94 7.76
N GLY A 136 12.64 -18.44 7.99
CA GLY A 136 11.41 -19.16 7.72
C GLY A 136 11.00 -20.14 8.83
N THR A 137 11.81 -20.29 9.89
CA THR A 137 11.51 -21.20 10.99
C THR A 137 10.27 -20.72 11.74
N VAL A 138 9.31 -21.62 11.96
CA VAL A 138 8.09 -21.31 12.70
C VAL A 138 8.41 -21.07 14.19
N GLN A 139 8.03 -19.91 14.71
CA GLN A 139 8.10 -19.62 16.13
C GLN A 139 7.09 -20.49 16.89
N ILE A 140 7.58 -21.31 17.80
CA ILE A 140 6.73 -22.15 18.66
C ILE A 140 6.48 -21.45 20.00
N SER A 141 5.22 -21.41 20.40
CA SER A 141 4.81 -20.92 21.72
C SER A 141 5.34 -21.84 22.82
N LYS A 142 6.21 -21.32 23.68
CA LYS A 142 6.74 -22.05 24.86
C LYS A 142 5.66 -22.56 25.80
N LYS A 143 4.48 -21.93 25.81
CA LYS A 143 3.35 -22.29 26.69
C LYS A 143 2.49 -23.42 26.12
N THR A 144 2.30 -23.46 24.80
CA THR A 144 1.31 -24.35 24.17
C THR A 144 1.94 -25.41 23.26
N GLY A 145 3.22 -25.27 22.90
CA GLY A 145 3.89 -26.16 21.95
C GLY A 145 3.40 -26.02 20.50
N LEU A 146 2.51 -25.07 20.23
CA LEU A 146 1.93 -24.81 18.90
C LEU A 146 2.61 -23.62 18.22
N PRO A 147 2.52 -23.51 16.88
CA PRO A 147 2.91 -22.31 16.15
C PRO A 147 2.29 -21.05 16.76
N LYS A 148 3.14 -20.07 17.05
CA LYS A 148 2.71 -18.77 17.53
C LYS A 148 1.98 -18.08 16.40
N LYS A 149 0.81 -17.51 16.70
CA LYS A 149 0.00 -16.76 15.74
C LYS A 149 0.22 -15.27 15.91
N LYS A 150 0.30 -14.52 14.81
CA LYS A 150 0.42 -13.06 14.80
C LYS A 150 -0.60 -12.45 13.84
N PRO A 151 -1.35 -11.40 14.25
CA PRO A 151 -2.14 -10.64 13.30
C PRO A 151 -1.20 -9.94 12.32
N GLN A 152 -1.63 -9.89 11.06
CA GLN A 152 -0.95 -9.18 9.97
C GLN A 152 -1.96 -8.33 9.23
N LEU A 153 -1.53 -7.14 8.82
CA LEU A 153 -2.31 -6.20 8.05
C LEU A 153 -1.46 -5.64 6.93
N GLN A 154 -2.00 -5.60 5.73
CA GLN A 154 -1.40 -4.86 4.62
C GLN A 154 -2.43 -3.97 3.94
N MET A 155 -1.99 -2.82 3.46
CA MET A 155 -2.87 -1.88 2.77
C MET A 155 -2.08 -1.01 1.82
N ARG A 156 -2.78 -0.48 0.81
CA ARG A 156 -2.26 0.53 -0.11
C ARG A 156 -2.75 1.90 0.34
N VAL A 157 -1.87 2.89 0.36
CA VAL A 157 -2.19 4.26 0.81
C VAL A 157 -1.52 5.30 -0.06
N PHE A 158 -2.16 6.45 -0.25
CA PHE A 158 -1.45 7.67 -0.66
C PHE A 158 -1.05 8.49 0.57
N ILE A 159 0.00 9.30 0.44
CA ILE A 159 0.40 10.26 1.47
C ILE A 159 -0.01 11.65 1.01
N HIS A 160 -1.03 12.21 1.65
CA HIS A 160 -1.73 13.42 1.23
C HIS A 160 -0.78 14.60 1.01
N GLU A 161 0.18 14.79 1.90
CA GLU A 161 1.15 15.87 1.81
C GLU A 161 2.00 15.76 0.54
N LEU A 162 2.30 14.55 0.06
CA LEU A 162 3.15 14.32 -1.12
C LEU A 162 2.38 14.46 -2.44
N LEU A 163 1.05 14.54 -2.41
CA LEU A 163 0.21 14.64 -3.60
C LEU A 163 0.22 16.06 -4.15
N ASP A 164 0.59 16.18 -5.42
CA ASP A 164 0.48 17.40 -6.21
C ASP A 164 0.43 17.00 -7.70
N LYS A 165 -0.43 17.67 -8.49
CA LYS A 165 -0.69 17.26 -9.87
C LYS A 165 0.56 17.43 -10.76
N GLU A 166 1.39 18.42 -10.49
CA GLU A 166 2.52 18.80 -11.35
C GLU A 166 3.86 18.37 -10.75
N ASN A 167 4.03 18.50 -9.43
CA ASN A 167 5.31 18.32 -8.75
C ASN A 167 5.20 17.38 -7.52
N GLY A 168 4.25 16.44 -7.56
CA GLY A 168 3.97 15.53 -6.45
C GLY A 168 4.36 14.09 -6.71
N PHE A 169 4.35 13.29 -5.64
CA PHE A 169 4.49 11.84 -5.71
C PHE A 169 3.09 11.20 -5.66
N ASN A 170 2.55 10.92 -6.85
CA ASN A 170 1.16 10.48 -7.04
C ASN A 170 1.01 8.95 -7.13
N GLU A 171 1.99 8.19 -6.65
CA GLU A 171 1.93 6.73 -6.55
C GLU A 171 1.52 6.31 -5.14
N TRP A 172 0.92 5.12 -5.01
CA TRP A 172 0.52 4.57 -3.72
C TRP A 172 1.70 3.85 -3.05
N PHE A 173 1.69 3.84 -1.73
CA PHE A 173 2.64 3.15 -0.86
C PHE A 173 2.05 1.86 -0.34
N GLN A 174 2.88 0.83 -0.26
CA GLN A 174 2.53 -0.41 0.44
C GLN A 174 2.85 -0.27 1.93
N VAL A 175 1.85 -0.51 2.77
CA VAL A 175 2.01 -0.64 4.23
C VAL A 175 1.89 -2.10 4.60
N SER A 176 2.81 -2.58 5.44
CA SER A 176 2.76 -3.92 6.03
C SER A 176 3.02 -3.83 7.53
N LEU A 177 2.07 -4.29 8.33
CA LEU A 177 2.10 -4.25 9.79
C LEU A 177 1.83 -5.64 10.36
N SER A 178 2.38 -5.90 11.54
CA SER A 178 2.10 -7.13 12.27
C SER A 178 2.03 -6.89 13.78
N ASN A 179 1.45 -7.86 14.48
CA ASN A 179 1.37 -7.88 15.94
C ASN A 179 0.63 -6.64 16.50
N TYR A 180 1.17 -5.99 17.54
CA TYR A 180 0.52 -4.89 18.27
C TYR A 180 0.15 -3.69 17.40
N LEU A 181 0.88 -3.43 16.31
CA LEU A 181 0.61 -2.29 15.43
C LEU A 181 -0.64 -2.47 14.57
N VAL A 182 -1.12 -3.70 14.41
CA VAL A 182 -2.34 -3.97 13.63
C VAL A 182 -3.55 -3.34 14.31
N ASP A 183 -3.71 -3.56 15.61
CA ASP A 183 -4.84 -3.01 16.36
C ASP A 183 -4.76 -1.48 16.44
N ASP A 184 -3.55 -0.92 16.61
CA ASP A 184 -3.33 0.53 16.61
C ASP A 184 -3.69 1.17 15.25
N MET A 185 -3.28 0.54 14.14
CA MET A 185 -3.65 0.99 12.80
C MET A 185 -5.15 0.91 12.56
N LEU A 186 -5.80 -0.22 12.89
CA LEU A 186 -7.24 -0.38 12.71
C LEU A 186 -8.04 0.64 13.53
N ALA A 187 -7.59 0.93 14.76
CA ALA A 187 -8.19 1.97 15.59
C ALA A 187 -8.04 3.36 14.94
N ALA A 188 -6.85 3.70 14.43
CA ALA A 188 -6.60 4.96 13.75
C ALA A 188 -7.41 5.10 12.45
N LEU A 189 -7.54 4.02 11.68
CA LEU A 189 -8.36 3.97 10.46
C LEU A 189 -9.86 4.14 10.75
N ASN A 190 -10.33 3.66 11.90
CA ASN A 190 -11.72 3.78 12.32
C ASN A 190 -12.12 5.24 12.63
N GLU A 191 -11.16 6.08 13.04
CA GLU A 191 -11.41 7.52 13.29
C GLU A 191 -11.90 8.26 12.03
N GLN A 192 -11.63 7.72 10.84
CA GLN A 192 -12.14 8.26 9.57
C GLN A 192 -13.67 8.39 9.54
N PHE A 193 -14.40 7.50 10.21
CA PHE A 193 -15.87 7.59 10.25
C PHE A 193 -16.36 8.89 10.89
N ARG A 194 -15.61 9.47 11.84
CA ARG A 194 -15.94 10.79 12.41
C ARG A 194 -15.88 11.90 11.37
N VAL A 195 -14.90 11.84 10.45
CA VAL A 195 -14.76 12.79 9.34
C VAL A 195 -15.90 12.62 8.34
N LEU A 196 -16.22 11.36 8.00
CA LEU A 196 -17.32 11.04 7.08
C LEU A 196 -18.68 11.49 7.65
N ASP A 197 -18.92 11.29 8.94
CA ASP A 197 -20.14 11.73 9.61
C ASP A 197 -20.24 13.25 9.65
N ALA A 198 -19.15 13.95 9.98
CA ALA A 198 -19.10 15.41 9.95
C ALA A 198 -19.39 15.96 8.54
N TYR A 199 -18.77 15.38 7.50
CA TYR A 199 -19.03 15.76 6.12
C TYR A 199 -20.48 15.50 5.71
N ASN A 200 -20.99 14.30 5.96
CA ASN A 200 -22.35 13.91 5.59
C ASN A 200 -23.39 14.82 6.29
N ALA A 201 -23.14 15.19 7.53
CA ALA A 201 -24.01 16.09 8.28
C ALA A 201 -23.94 17.54 7.74
N ALA A 202 -22.75 18.03 7.36
CA ALA A 202 -22.59 19.33 6.70
C ALA A 202 -23.30 19.38 5.34
N ILE A 203 -23.19 18.33 4.52
CA ILE A 203 -23.90 18.22 3.24
C ILE A 203 -25.42 18.19 3.45
N ARG A 204 -25.93 17.44 4.43
CA ARG A 204 -27.36 17.43 4.77
C ARG A 204 -27.86 18.83 5.17
N ALA A 205 -27.08 19.57 5.95
CA ALA A 205 -27.43 20.94 6.33
C ALA A 205 -27.51 21.87 5.11
N GLN A 206 -26.56 21.75 4.17
CA GLN A 206 -26.59 22.51 2.92
C GLN A 206 -27.78 22.15 2.03
N VAL A 207 -28.13 20.87 1.94
CA VAL A 207 -29.30 20.38 1.19
C VAL A 207 -30.60 20.93 1.79
N ALA A 208 -30.70 20.93 3.12
CA ALA A 208 -31.87 21.49 3.80
C ALA A 208 -32.00 23.01 3.60
N ALA A 209 -30.87 23.73 3.47
CA ALA A 209 -30.86 25.17 3.23
C ALA A 209 -31.25 25.55 1.79
N ASP A 210 -30.99 24.69 0.81
CA ASP A 210 -31.34 24.92 -0.60
C ASP A 210 -31.87 23.63 -1.27
N PRO A 211 -33.13 23.22 -0.97
CA PRO A 211 -33.68 21.97 -1.47
C PRO A 211 -33.74 21.90 -3.00
N LYS A 212 -34.04 23.04 -3.65
CA LYS A 212 -34.21 23.13 -5.11
C LYS A 212 -32.93 22.76 -5.87
N LYS A 213 -31.75 23.05 -5.30
CA LYS A 213 -30.46 22.66 -5.88
C LYS A 213 -30.22 21.15 -5.90
N TRP A 214 -30.92 20.40 -5.05
CA TRP A 214 -30.69 18.96 -4.83
C TRP A 214 -31.89 18.07 -5.19
N GLU A 215 -32.97 18.64 -5.74
CA GLU A 215 -34.17 17.88 -6.17
C GLU A 215 -33.82 16.77 -7.18
N GLU A 216 -32.82 16.99 -8.04
CA GLU A 216 -32.39 16.03 -9.07
C GLU A 216 -31.18 15.16 -8.67
N LYS A 217 -30.52 15.47 -7.55
CA LYS A 217 -29.26 14.80 -7.13
C LYS A 217 -29.33 14.39 -5.67
N LYS A 218 -29.31 13.07 -5.41
CA LYS A 218 -29.15 12.56 -4.04
C LYS A 218 -27.88 13.18 -3.42
N PRO A 219 -27.93 13.65 -2.17
CA PRO A 219 -26.76 14.22 -1.52
C PRO A 219 -25.63 13.19 -1.52
N PRO A 220 -24.45 13.51 -2.09
CA PRO A 220 -23.36 12.57 -2.17
C PRO A 220 -22.88 12.23 -0.75
N ARG A 221 -22.78 10.93 -0.46
CA ARG A 221 -22.02 10.47 0.71
C ARG A 221 -20.54 10.45 0.35
N ALA A 222 -19.69 10.89 1.27
CA ALA A 222 -18.27 10.74 1.07
C ALA A 222 -17.88 9.25 1.07
N PRO A 223 -17.08 8.78 0.09
CA PRO A 223 -16.48 7.46 0.16
C PRO A 223 -15.40 7.42 1.26
N TYR A 224 -15.01 6.22 1.69
CA TYR A 224 -14.03 6.05 2.77
C TYR A 224 -12.67 6.71 2.46
N TRP A 225 -12.22 6.60 1.22
CA TRP A 225 -11.02 7.26 0.67
C TRP A 225 -11.19 8.76 0.40
N GLY A 226 -12.33 9.36 0.74
CA GLY A 226 -12.66 10.75 0.38
C GLY A 226 -11.85 11.82 1.12
N PHE A 227 -11.25 11.45 2.26
CA PHE A 227 -10.42 12.33 3.08
C PHE A 227 -9.16 11.60 3.55
N SER A 228 -8.08 12.33 3.73
CA SER A 228 -6.87 11.84 4.38
C SER A 228 -7.05 11.72 5.89
N ILE A 229 -6.36 10.77 6.52
CA ILE A 229 -6.32 10.54 7.96
C ILE A 229 -4.96 10.99 8.49
N PRO A 230 -4.87 12.12 9.21
CA PRO A 230 -3.63 12.60 9.85
C PRO A 230 -3.05 11.56 10.80
N MET A 231 -1.88 10.98 10.51
CA MET A 231 -1.22 10.03 11.40
C MET A 231 0.01 10.65 12.05
N VAL A 232 0.13 10.45 13.36
CA VAL A 232 1.29 10.86 14.17
C VAL A 232 1.69 9.76 15.15
N PRO A 233 2.94 9.78 15.66
CA PRO A 233 3.30 8.97 16.81
C PRO A 233 2.49 9.37 18.05
N GLY A 234 1.93 8.37 18.73
CA GLY A 234 1.21 8.52 19.98
C GLY A 234 2.11 8.41 21.21
N THR A 235 1.49 8.40 22.38
CA THR A 235 2.17 8.27 23.66
C THR A 235 2.84 6.90 23.78
N PRO A 236 4.10 6.81 24.25
CA PRO A 236 4.78 5.54 24.43
C PRO A 236 4.01 4.61 25.38
N LYS A 237 3.89 3.34 25.00
CA LYS A 237 3.24 2.28 25.78
C LYS A 237 4.14 1.04 25.87
N PRO A 238 4.14 0.32 27.00
CA PRO A 238 4.83 -0.95 27.11
C PRO A 238 4.08 -2.05 26.34
N VAL A 239 4.81 -2.89 25.63
CA VAL A 239 4.31 -4.10 24.96
C VAL A 239 5.18 -5.30 25.30
N GLY A 240 4.55 -6.46 25.45
CA GLY A 240 5.19 -7.71 25.86
C GLY A 240 4.36 -8.46 26.90
N PRO A 241 4.86 -9.61 27.39
CA PRO A 241 4.22 -10.35 28.47
C PRO A 241 4.10 -9.50 29.74
N LYS A 242 3.05 -9.71 30.54
CA LYS A 242 2.90 -9.02 31.85
C LYS A 242 4.00 -9.41 32.84
N ASP A 243 4.46 -10.65 32.77
CA ASP A 243 5.44 -11.23 33.71
C ASP A 243 6.84 -11.36 33.08
N GLY A 244 7.18 -10.56 32.07
CA GLY A 244 8.47 -10.61 31.37
C GLY A 244 8.94 -9.26 30.87
N ASP A 245 10.02 -9.25 30.09
CA ASP A 245 10.59 -8.02 29.55
C ASP A 245 9.59 -7.32 28.62
N GLN A 246 9.28 -6.07 28.96
CA GLN A 246 8.43 -5.20 28.15
C GLN A 246 9.30 -4.25 27.34
N SER A 247 8.98 -4.12 26.06
CA SER A 247 9.57 -3.10 25.19
C SER A 247 8.63 -1.90 25.11
N THR A 248 9.17 -0.69 25.13
CA THR A 248 8.38 0.53 24.92
C THR A 248 8.22 0.78 23.43
N ILE A 249 6.97 0.96 22.97
CA ILE A 249 6.69 1.37 21.59
C ILE A 249 5.90 2.67 21.55
N PHE A 250 6.10 3.46 20.49
CA PHE A 250 5.27 4.61 20.16
C PHE A 250 4.22 4.20 19.12
N PRO A 251 2.96 3.94 19.48
CA PRO A 251 1.93 3.49 18.52
C PRO A 251 1.57 4.62 17.55
N MET A 252 1.04 4.28 16.37
CA MET A 252 0.45 5.29 15.49
C MET A 252 -0.94 5.69 16.01
N VAL A 253 -1.26 6.98 15.93
CA VAL A 253 -2.58 7.50 16.31
C VAL A 253 -3.08 8.48 15.25
N ALA A 254 -4.39 8.46 15.00
CA ALA A 254 -5.03 9.46 14.17
C ALA A 254 -5.17 10.79 14.93
N LYS A 255 -4.78 11.90 14.30
CA LYS A 255 -4.85 13.26 14.86
C LYS A 255 -6.02 14.03 14.25
N ILE A 256 -7.22 13.49 14.39
CA ILE A 256 -8.45 14.12 13.91
C ILE A 256 -9.00 15.02 15.03
N PRO A 257 -9.18 16.34 14.78
CA PRO A 257 -9.73 17.24 15.79
C PRO A 257 -11.20 16.91 16.07
N GLU A 258 -11.77 17.55 17.09
CA GLU A 258 -13.22 17.58 17.21
C GLU A 258 -13.82 18.32 16.01
N LEU A 259 -14.86 17.73 15.40
CA LEU A 259 -15.51 18.23 14.19
C LEU A 259 -16.97 18.60 14.48
N PRO A 260 -17.23 19.66 15.28
CA PRO A 260 -18.58 20.11 15.55
C PRO A 260 -19.27 20.56 14.26
N LEU A 261 -20.56 20.26 14.19
CA LEU A 261 -21.42 20.55 13.05
C LEU A 261 -21.48 22.05 12.72
N ASN A 262 -21.35 22.38 11.43
CA ASN A 262 -21.50 23.74 10.89
C ASN A 262 -20.55 24.81 11.47
N VAL A 263 -19.43 24.40 12.07
CA VAL A 263 -18.39 25.32 12.55
C VAL A 263 -17.39 25.59 11.42
N PRO A 264 -16.97 26.86 11.17
CA PRO A 264 -16.02 27.19 10.10
C PRO A 264 -14.72 26.36 10.15
N ALA A 265 -14.22 26.05 11.35
CA ALA A 265 -13.04 25.21 11.53
C ALA A 265 -13.23 23.78 10.98
N THR A 266 -14.42 23.19 11.15
CA THR A 266 -14.77 21.87 10.60
C THR A 266 -14.77 21.90 9.07
N ILE A 267 -15.35 22.95 8.47
CA ILE A 267 -15.38 23.10 7.01
C ILE A 267 -13.95 23.31 6.46
N ALA A 268 -13.14 24.12 7.15
CA ALA A 268 -11.74 24.31 6.79
C ALA A 268 -10.94 23.00 6.85
N TYR A 269 -11.13 22.20 7.91
CA TYR A 269 -10.51 20.88 8.04
C TYR A 269 -10.92 19.94 6.90
N LEU A 270 -12.23 19.82 6.62
CA LEU A 270 -12.74 18.96 5.56
C LEU A 270 -12.19 19.36 4.18
N ASN A 271 -12.06 20.65 3.90
CA ASN A 271 -11.47 21.11 2.64
C ASN A 271 -9.97 20.82 2.56
N ALA A 272 -9.22 21.00 3.66
CA ALA A 272 -7.77 20.78 3.69
C ALA A 272 -7.39 19.30 3.55
N HIS A 273 -8.22 18.40 4.07
CA HIS A 273 -7.96 16.95 4.07
C HIS A 273 -8.72 16.19 2.98
N ARG A 274 -9.40 16.88 2.06
CA ARG A 274 -10.10 16.22 0.96
C ARG A 274 -9.11 15.61 -0.03
N THR A 275 -9.36 14.38 -0.46
CA THR A 275 -8.54 13.72 -1.48
C THR A 275 -8.50 14.57 -2.78
N PRO A 276 -7.30 14.91 -3.29
CA PRO A 276 -7.14 15.72 -4.51
C PRO A 276 -7.87 15.10 -5.71
N GLU A 277 -8.42 15.93 -6.61
CA GLU A 277 -9.25 15.45 -7.74
C GLU A 277 -8.53 14.42 -8.61
N HIS A 278 -7.27 14.65 -8.96
CA HIS A 278 -6.50 13.74 -9.82
C HIS A 278 -6.32 12.35 -9.18
N ILE A 279 -6.19 12.27 -7.86
CA ILE A 279 -6.16 10.98 -7.15
C ILE A 279 -7.56 10.34 -7.09
N ARG A 280 -8.62 11.14 -7.00
CA ARG A 280 -9.99 10.61 -7.06
C ARG A 280 -10.32 9.99 -8.42
N GLU A 281 -9.76 10.51 -9.50
CA GLU A 281 -9.85 9.94 -10.84
C GLU A 281 -9.14 8.58 -10.88
N VAL A 282 -7.87 8.52 -10.48
CA VAL A 282 -7.09 7.26 -10.41
C VAL A 282 -7.79 6.18 -9.57
N LEU A 283 -8.35 6.55 -8.42
CA LEU A 283 -9.11 5.64 -7.56
C LEU A 283 -10.34 5.06 -8.27
N ARG A 284 -11.06 5.89 -9.04
CA ARG A 284 -12.28 5.50 -9.78
C ARG A 284 -12.00 4.75 -11.07
N GLU A 285 -10.82 4.94 -11.67
CA GLU A 285 -10.40 4.30 -12.91
C GLU A 285 -9.93 2.85 -12.74
N GLY A 286 -10.15 2.25 -11.56
CA GLY A 286 -10.00 0.82 -11.33
C GLY A 286 -9.06 0.46 -10.18
N LEU A 287 -8.28 1.41 -9.65
CA LEU A 287 -7.35 1.11 -8.55
C LEU A 287 -8.07 0.58 -7.29
N LEU A 288 -9.29 1.05 -7.00
CA LEU A 288 -10.08 0.52 -5.89
C LEU A 288 -10.49 -0.95 -6.09
N ASP A 289 -10.89 -1.32 -7.29
CA ASP A 289 -11.32 -2.69 -7.61
C ASP A 289 -10.13 -3.64 -7.65
N GLU A 290 -9.02 -3.20 -8.22
CA GLU A 290 -7.74 -3.91 -8.17
C GLU A 290 -7.31 -4.15 -6.72
N THR A 291 -7.42 -3.13 -5.87
CA THR A 291 -7.03 -3.21 -4.46
C THR A 291 -7.97 -4.10 -3.66
N LEU A 292 -9.26 -4.14 -3.99
CA LEU A 292 -10.23 -5.07 -3.38
C LEU A 292 -9.88 -6.53 -3.68
N ILE A 293 -9.61 -6.85 -4.95
CA ILE A 293 -9.21 -8.20 -5.37
C ILE A 293 -7.89 -8.59 -4.69
N TRP A 294 -6.91 -7.67 -4.73
CA TRP A 294 -5.63 -7.84 -4.07
C TRP A 294 -5.79 -8.10 -2.57
N SER A 295 -6.64 -7.35 -1.86
CA SER A 295 -6.77 -7.51 -0.41
C SER A 295 -7.36 -8.86 -0.03
N VAL A 296 -8.28 -9.41 -0.83
CA VAL A 296 -8.81 -10.75 -0.63
C VAL A 296 -7.71 -11.80 -0.81
N GLN A 297 -7.05 -11.81 -1.97
CA GLN A 297 -5.97 -12.76 -2.29
C GLN A 297 -4.86 -12.71 -1.23
N ARG A 298 -4.42 -11.51 -0.89
CA ARG A 298 -3.35 -11.31 0.08
C ARG A 298 -3.73 -11.77 1.47
N SER A 299 -4.98 -11.63 1.86
CA SER A 299 -5.46 -12.12 3.16
C SER A 299 -5.59 -13.63 3.21
N GLN A 300 -5.88 -14.28 2.08
CA GLN A 300 -5.80 -15.73 1.92
C GLN A 300 -4.35 -16.18 2.17
N GLU A 301 -3.38 -15.56 1.52
CA GLU A 301 -1.95 -15.88 1.69
C GLU A 301 -1.45 -15.71 3.13
N ILE A 302 -1.88 -14.64 3.80
CA ILE A 302 -1.59 -14.41 5.23
C ILE A 302 -2.09 -15.58 6.10
N VAL A 303 -3.24 -16.17 5.75
CA VAL A 303 -3.87 -17.26 6.52
C VAL A 303 -3.32 -18.63 6.11
N GLU A 304 -3.05 -18.85 4.82
CA GLU A 304 -2.68 -20.15 4.22
C GLU A 304 -1.19 -20.47 4.27
N GLU A 305 -0.39 -19.66 4.98
CA GLU A 305 1.02 -19.95 5.26
C GLU A 305 1.90 -20.05 4.00
N ARG A 306 1.56 -19.35 2.91
CA ARG A 306 2.58 -19.09 1.89
C ARG A 306 3.57 -18.11 2.51
N PRO A 307 4.86 -18.48 2.67
CA PRO A 307 5.84 -17.56 3.18
C PRO A 307 5.99 -16.47 2.12
N GLU A 308 5.30 -15.36 2.30
CA GLU A 308 5.72 -14.13 1.66
C GLU A 308 6.55 -13.34 2.64
N VAL A 309 7.61 -12.76 2.06
CA VAL A 309 8.50 -11.76 2.63
C VAL A 309 7.70 -10.87 3.56
N THR A 310 7.79 -11.15 4.86
CA THR A 310 7.23 -10.25 5.84
C THR A 310 8.13 -9.04 5.75
N VAL A 311 7.69 -7.95 5.11
CA VAL A 311 8.45 -6.71 5.13
C VAL A 311 8.22 -6.01 6.48
N THR A 312 8.53 -6.74 7.54
CA THR A 312 9.12 -6.18 8.74
C THR A 312 10.56 -6.63 8.67
N GLU A 313 11.44 -5.70 8.30
CA GLU A 313 12.89 -5.88 8.36
C GLU A 313 13.53 -6.83 7.33
N GLU A 314 13.32 -6.54 6.03
CA GLU A 314 14.33 -6.61 4.94
C GLU A 314 13.81 -7.27 3.65
N HIS A 315 13.79 -6.49 2.56
CA HIS A 315 14.21 -7.04 1.26
C HIS A 315 15.73 -7.19 1.28
N GLU A 316 16.16 -8.39 0.89
CA GLU A 316 17.48 -8.70 0.41
C GLU A 316 17.79 -7.90 -0.86
N SER A 317 19.07 -7.62 -1.04
CA SER A 317 19.66 -7.26 -2.31
C SER A 317 19.21 -8.24 -3.39
N ILE A 318 18.42 -7.77 -4.36
CA ILE A 318 18.36 -8.44 -5.66
C ILE A 318 19.65 -8.03 -6.38
N ASP A 319 20.70 -8.82 -6.19
CA ASP A 319 21.63 -9.04 -7.31
C ASP A 319 20.74 -9.58 -8.44
N GLY A 320 20.75 -8.89 -9.58
CA GLY A 320 19.81 -8.97 -10.69
C GLY A 320 19.37 -10.38 -11.07
N THR A 321 18.40 -10.93 -10.32
CA THR A 321 17.61 -12.08 -10.70
C THR A 321 16.26 -11.53 -11.08
N ALA A 322 15.98 -11.67 -12.37
CA ALA A 322 14.76 -11.23 -13.00
C ALA A 322 13.55 -11.57 -12.12
N VAL A 323 12.68 -10.59 -11.91
CA VAL A 323 11.30 -10.84 -11.50
C VAL A 323 10.77 -11.94 -12.41
N GLU A 324 10.53 -13.13 -11.87
CA GLU A 324 9.74 -14.13 -12.59
C GLU A 324 8.33 -13.54 -12.71
N LEU A 325 8.08 -12.92 -13.87
CA LEU A 325 6.75 -12.72 -14.42
C LEU A 325 5.96 -14.02 -14.24
N PRO A 326 4.61 -13.97 -14.10
CA PRO A 326 3.78 -15.17 -14.14
C PRO A 326 4.26 -16.00 -15.32
N GLN A 327 4.82 -17.18 -15.05
CA GLN A 327 5.42 -17.98 -16.10
C GLN A 327 4.37 -18.13 -17.19
N LEU A 328 4.67 -17.59 -18.37
CA LEU A 328 3.90 -17.90 -19.56
C LEU A 328 3.80 -19.43 -19.59
N PRO A 329 2.60 -19.99 -19.74
CA PRO A 329 2.43 -21.44 -19.71
C PRO A 329 3.45 -22.06 -20.65
N SER A 330 4.14 -23.09 -20.17
CA SER A 330 5.12 -23.84 -20.97
C SER A 330 4.56 -24.11 -22.37
N GLY A 331 5.39 -24.03 -23.40
CA GLY A 331 4.96 -24.19 -24.80
C GLY A 331 4.15 -25.46 -25.11
N ASP A 332 4.16 -26.44 -24.20
CA ASP A 332 3.42 -27.69 -24.22
C ASP A 332 1.98 -27.62 -23.64
N ASP A 333 1.52 -26.48 -23.12
CA ASP A 333 0.15 -26.34 -22.61
C ASP A 333 -0.84 -26.29 -23.80
N PRO A 334 -1.78 -27.23 -23.94
CA PRO A 334 -2.70 -27.24 -25.05
C PRO A 334 -3.65 -26.02 -25.03
N LEU A 335 -4.11 -25.62 -26.21
CA LEU A 335 -5.19 -24.64 -26.33
C LEU A 335 -6.50 -25.24 -25.80
N VAL A 336 -7.38 -24.37 -25.30
CA VAL A 336 -8.72 -24.77 -24.88
C VAL A 336 -9.50 -25.41 -26.03
N ASN A 337 -10.20 -26.50 -25.76
CA ASN A 337 -11.05 -27.15 -26.75
C ASN A 337 -12.43 -26.47 -26.86
N ALA A 338 -13.23 -26.87 -27.85
CA ALA A 338 -14.55 -26.28 -28.11
C ALA A 338 -15.49 -26.32 -26.89
N THR A 339 -15.45 -27.41 -26.11
CA THR A 339 -16.27 -27.57 -24.89
C THR A 339 -15.84 -26.60 -23.79
N GLN A 340 -14.53 -26.43 -23.59
CA GLN A 340 -13.97 -25.50 -22.62
C GLN A 340 -14.25 -24.04 -23.03
N MET A 341 -14.14 -23.71 -24.31
CA MET A 341 -14.50 -22.39 -24.83
C MET A 341 -15.98 -22.08 -24.63
N ALA A 342 -16.88 -23.03 -24.91
CA ALA A 342 -18.31 -22.87 -24.67
C ALA A 342 -18.57 -22.64 -23.18
N TRP A 343 -17.91 -23.39 -22.29
CA TRP A 343 -18.02 -23.18 -20.86
C TRP A 343 -17.54 -21.78 -20.43
N ILE A 344 -16.39 -21.30 -20.90
CA ILE A 344 -15.89 -19.95 -20.58
C ILE A 344 -16.89 -18.90 -21.06
N ARG A 345 -17.35 -19.00 -22.31
CA ARG A 345 -18.27 -18.03 -22.90
C ARG A 345 -19.62 -18.01 -22.21
N ASP A 346 -20.23 -19.17 -22.05
CA ASP A 346 -21.64 -19.28 -21.68
C ASP A 346 -21.83 -19.36 -20.17
N THR A 347 -20.89 -19.99 -19.46
CA THR A 347 -20.98 -20.17 -18.00
C THR A 347 -20.20 -19.11 -17.25
N TYR A 348 -18.91 -18.93 -17.54
CA TYR A 348 -18.08 -17.97 -16.81
C TYR A 348 -18.41 -16.52 -17.18
N CYS A 349 -18.49 -16.20 -18.47
CA CYS A 349 -18.81 -14.86 -18.95
C CYS A 349 -20.32 -14.57 -19.04
N SER A 350 -21.19 -15.57 -18.88
CA SER A 350 -22.64 -15.43 -19.07
C SER A 350 -23.02 -14.79 -20.43
N GLY A 351 -22.22 -15.04 -21.49
CA GLY A 351 -22.39 -14.45 -22.82
C GLY A 351 -21.96 -12.98 -22.96
N SER A 352 -21.44 -12.35 -21.91
CA SER A 352 -21.01 -10.93 -21.92
C SER A 352 -19.74 -10.71 -22.74
N GLN A 353 -19.83 -9.86 -23.77
CA GLN A 353 -18.67 -9.52 -24.62
C GLN A 353 -17.61 -8.69 -23.88
N ASP A 354 -18.02 -7.85 -22.93
CA ASP A 354 -17.07 -7.04 -22.15
C ASP A 354 -16.26 -7.91 -21.18
N THR A 355 -16.90 -8.92 -20.58
CA THR A 355 -16.22 -9.91 -19.72
C THR A 355 -15.26 -10.78 -20.53
N ILE A 356 -15.63 -11.17 -21.75
CA ILE A 356 -14.74 -11.90 -22.67
C ILE A 356 -13.50 -11.06 -23.00
N LYS A 357 -13.67 -9.77 -23.32
CA LYS A 357 -12.55 -8.86 -23.57
C LYS A 357 -11.64 -8.71 -22.36
N ALA A 358 -12.22 -8.54 -21.17
CA ALA A 358 -11.46 -8.44 -19.93
C ALA A 358 -10.60 -9.69 -19.66
N ILE A 359 -11.16 -10.90 -19.90
CA ILE A 359 -10.41 -12.16 -19.77
C ILE A 359 -9.28 -12.24 -20.80
N CYS A 360 -9.57 -11.90 -22.06
CA CYS A 360 -8.55 -11.92 -23.12
C CYS A 360 -7.40 -10.95 -22.80
N GLN A 361 -7.73 -9.75 -22.30
CA GLN A 361 -6.74 -8.77 -21.85
C GLN A 361 -5.95 -9.27 -20.63
N HIS A 362 -6.62 -9.87 -19.66
CA HIS A 362 -5.99 -10.43 -18.46
C HIS A 362 -4.94 -11.50 -18.81
N PHE A 363 -5.26 -12.40 -19.73
CA PHE A 363 -4.35 -13.44 -20.19
C PHE A 363 -3.46 -13.03 -21.38
N ARG A 364 -3.55 -11.76 -21.81
CA ARG A 364 -2.80 -11.19 -22.95
C ARG A 364 -2.95 -12.00 -24.24
N VAL A 365 -4.16 -12.49 -24.51
CA VAL A 365 -4.53 -13.18 -25.75
C VAL A 365 -5.49 -12.32 -26.56
N ALA A 366 -5.51 -12.49 -27.88
CA ALA A 366 -6.40 -11.73 -28.75
C ALA A 366 -7.85 -12.25 -28.72
N ASP A 367 -8.04 -13.55 -28.45
CA ASP A 367 -9.34 -14.24 -28.48
C ASP A 367 -9.33 -15.43 -27.52
N LEU A 368 -10.51 -15.88 -27.09
CA LEU A 368 -10.70 -17.09 -26.28
C LEU A 368 -10.10 -18.35 -26.92
N VAL A 369 -10.04 -18.43 -28.26
CA VAL A 369 -9.42 -19.58 -28.97
C VAL A 369 -7.92 -19.70 -28.70
N GLN A 370 -7.29 -18.62 -28.24
CA GLN A 370 -5.86 -18.58 -27.90
C GLN A 370 -5.61 -18.87 -26.41
N LEU A 371 -6.67 -19.02 -25.61
CA LEU A 371 -6.50 -19.44 -24.22
C LEU A 371 -5.98 -20.86 -24.14
N ARG A 372 -5.21 -21.11 -23.08
CA ARG A 372 -4.61 -22.41 -22.78
C ARG A 372 -5.40 -23.14 -21.70
N VAL A 373 -5.23 -24.47 -21.62
CA VAL A 373 -5.98 -25.30 -20.66
C VAL A 373 -5.64 -24.93 -19.21
N SER A 374 -4.41 -24.52 -18.91
CA SER A 374 -4.07 -23.98 -17.58
C SER A 374 -4.89 -22.74 -17.22
N GLN A 375 -5.11 -21.83 -18.17
CA GLN A 375 -5.88 -20.60 -17.99
C GLN A 375 -7.37 -20.90 -17.80
N TYR A 376 -7.91 -21.86 -18.58
CA TYR A 376 -9.25 -22.40 -18.33
C TYR A 376 -9.39 -22.97 -16.92
N THR A 377 -8.40 -23.72 -16.44
CA THR A 377 -8.43 -24.35 -15.12
C THR A 377 -8.47 -23.31 -14.00
N LEU A 378 -7.76 -22.19 -14.17
CA LEU A 378 -7.83 -21.03 -13.25
C LEU A 378 -9.25 -20.44 -13.21
N LEU A 379 -9.84 -20.18 -14.38
CA LEU A 379 -11.22 -19.64 -14.47
C LEU A 379 -12.25 -20.62 -13.90
N TYR A 380 -12.08 -21.92 -14.14
CA TYR A 380 -12.94 -22.97 -13.62
C TYR A 380 -12.92 -23.01 -12.10
N ASN A 381 -11.73 -23.06 -11.50
CA ASN A 381 -11.56 -23.10 -10.05
C ASN A 381 -12.13 -21.86 -9.35
N GLN A 382 -11.99 -20.67 -9.96
CA GLN A 382 -12.58 -19.43 -9.44
C GLN A 382 -14.11 -19.48 -9.35
N LEU A 383 -14.77 -20.16 -10.29
CA LEU A 383 -16.23 -20.23 -10.33
C LEU A 383 -16.78 -21.36 -9.45
N THR A 384 -16.08 -22.48 -9.34
CA THR A 384 -16.53 -23.66 -8.57
C THR A 384 -16.15 -23.64 -7.09
N GLN A 385 -15.29 -22.71 -6.66
CA GLN A 385 -14.97 -22.49 -5.24
C GLN A 385 -15.83 -21.41 -4.57
N LYS A 386 -16.79 -20.84 -5.31
CA LYS A 386 -17.95 -20.11 -4.78
C LYS A 386 -19.06 -21.08 -4.42
#